data_AF-A0A1C3KKX8-F1
#
_entry.id   AF-A0A1C3KKX8-F1
#
_cell.length_a   1.000
_cell.length_b   1.000
_cell.length_c   1.000
_cell.angle_alpha   90.00
_cell.angle_beta   90.00
_cell.angle_gamma   90.00
#
_symmetry.space_group_name_H-M   'P 1'
#
loop_
_entity.id
_entity.type
_entity.pdbx_description
1 polymer ?
#
loop_
_entity_poly.entity_id
_entity_poly.type
_entity_poly.pdbx_seq_one_letter_code
_entity_poly.pdbx_strand_id
1 'polypeptide(L)'
;MGSEDDNNLNLHSDKCYNELDTKYVDDGNDEKCENLGKKSGEYKKAALLCMGLKGNLEKYDALDIFGKMNYYKCKYLSLWAHDRLSKLKIVEKSTIMSTLLGIWGDSTNFKKCNSSDFPAYVHNADYIKEKSLYDYALNYEDLENRCKKCDVIPCTRELAEYITESQKVYNQVKSECKSAENNYVQRSCTTLKNIEIIYPNEELLNLECKRIEDDLSSLRGQDDGGHGSQEDFRETSASGLPAQEVAYSDSQKAIGTVVPILGVLSIGFILHK
;
A
#
# COMPACT_ATOMS: atom_id res chain seq x y z
N MET A 1 3.41 8.24 9.81
CA MET A 1 4.65 8.14 9.00
C MET A 1 4.30 8.58 7.59
N GLY A 2 5.05 9.54 7.07
CA GLY A 2 4.83 10.14 5.75
C GLY A 2 4.99 9.12 4.63
N SER A 3 4.05 9.22 3.70
CA SER A 3 4.00 8.56 2.40
C SER A 3 5.16 9.03 1.53
N GLU A 4 6.03 8.11 1.14
CA GLU A 4 6.78 8.22 -0.12
C GLU A 4 6.28 7.07 -1.01
N ASP A 5 5.07 7.30 -1.51
CA ASP A 5 4.51 6.84 -2.78
C ASP A 5 3.30 7.75 -2.97
N ASP A 6 3.43 8.79 -3.80
CA ASP A 6 2.42 9.84 -4.02
C ASP A 6 1.17 9.36 -4.79
N ASN A 7 0.97 8.04 -4.91
CA ASN A 7 -0.23 7.45 -5.47
C ASN A 7 -1.12 6.94 -4.33
N ASN A 8 -1.72 7.86 -3.57
CA ASN A 8 -2.69 7.51 -2.54
C ASN A 8 -4.02 7.08 -3.17
N LEU A 9 -4.03 5.90 -3.79
CA LEU A 9 -5.22 5.25 -4.35
C LEU A 9 -6.29 4.94 -3.30
N ASN A 10 -5.93 5.08 -2.01
CA ASN A 10 -6.76 4.86 -0.84
C ASN A 10 -7.42 3.48 -0.86
N LEU A 11 -6.62 2.46 -1.19
CA LEU A 11 -7.07 1.07 -1.30
C LEU A 11 -7.43 0.50 0.08
N HIS A 12 -8.39 -0.42 0.13
CA HIS A 12 -8.85 -1.02 1.37
C HIS A 12 -7.74 -1.80 2.09
N SER A 13 -6.99 -2.61 1.34
CA SER A 13 -5.81 -3.35 1.80
C SER A 13 -4.77 -2.47 2.49
N ASP A 14 -4.49 -1.27 1.97
CA ASP A 14 -3.58 -0.31 2.62
C ASP A 14 -4.11 0.13 3.98
N LYS A 15 -5.43 0.41 4.08
CA LYS A 15 -6.08 0.74 5.35
C LYS A 15 -5.98 -0.43 6.33
N CYS A 16 -6.28 -1.65 5.89
CA CYS A 16 -6.19 -2.84 6.74
C CYS A 16 -4.76 -3.04 7.27
N TYR A 17 -3.74 -2.90 6.41
CA TYR A 17 -2.35 -3.08 6.84
C TYR A 17 -1.88 -1.97 7.77
N ASN A 18 -2.35 -0.73 7.56
CA ASN A 18 -2.11 0.37 8.50
C ASN A 18 -2.82 0.12 9.84
N GLU A 19 -4.03 -0.45 9.82
CA GLU A 19 -4.73 -0.82 11.04
C GLU A 19 -3.99 -1.93 11.81
N LEU A 20 -3.38 -2.91 11.11
CA LEU A 20 -2.50 -3.90 11.73
C LEU A 20 -1.25 -3.28 12.35
N ASP A 21 -0.73 -2.17 11.81
CA ASP A 21 0.44 -1.48 12.36
C ASP A 21 0.12 -0.77 13.70
N THR A 22 -1.14 -0.38 13.93
CA THR A 22 -1.47 0.56 15.00
C THR A 22 -2.51 0.07 16.00
N LYS A 23 -3.54 -0.68 15.58
CA LYS A 23 -4.75 -0.92 16.38
C LYS A 23 -4.48 -1.62 17.71
N TYR A 24 -3.64 -2.64 17.66
CA TYR A 24 -3.34 -3.50 18.81
C TYR A 24 -1.86 -3.49 19.18
N VAL A 25 -1.10 -2.48 18.74
CA VAL A 25 0.34 -2.42 19.00
C VAL A 25 0.65 -2.39 20.50
N ASP A 26 -0.16 -1.68 21.30
CA ASP A 26 0.04 -1.57 22.74
C ASP A 26 -0.34 -2.85 23.50
N ASP A 27 -1.33 -3.60 23.02
CA ASP A 27 -1.66 -4.93 23.56
C ASP A 27 -0.47 -5.90 23.38
N GLY A 28 0.30 -5.73 22.32
CA GLY A 28 1.46 -6.56 22.03
C GLY A 28 2.75 -6.16 22.73
N ASN A 29 2.71 -5.37 23.79
CA ASN A 29 3.93 -5.03 24.53
C ASN A 29 4.59 -6.31 25.10
N ASP A 30 5.87 -6.49 24.83
CA ASP A 30 6.63 -7.70 25.16
C ASP A 30 8.12 -7.40 25.26
N GLU A 31 8.77 -7.92 26.30
CA GLU A 31 10.21 -7.74 26.51
C GLU A 31 11.04 -8.19 25.30
N LYS A 32 10.67 -9.30 24.63
CA LYS A 32 11.36 -9.78 23.42
C LYS A 32 11.24 -8.77 22.28
N CYS A 33 10.10 -8.10 22.16
CA CYS A 33 9.88 -7.06 21.16
C CYS A 33 10.62 -5.77 21.51
N GLU A 34 10.63 -5.36 22.78
CA GLU A 34 11.38 -4.17 23.22
C GLU A 34 12.88 -4.30 22.93
N ASN A 35 13.43 -5.51 23.06
CA ASN A 35 14.83 -5.83 22.76
C ASN A 35 15.22 -5.66 21.29
N LEU A 36 14.25 -5.61 20.36
CA LEU A 36 14.51 -5.22 18.95
C LEU A 36 14.82 -3.72 18.80
N GLY A 37 14.65 -2.97 19.89
CA GLY A 37 15.31 -1.69 20.12
C GLY A 37 14.35 -0.54 20.38
N LYS A 38 14.73 0.27 21.38
CA LYS A 38 14.24 1.62 21.63
C LYS A 38 15.34 2.62 21.24
N LYS A 39 15.00 3.75 20.64
CA LYS A 39 15.92 4.88 20.41
C LYS A 39 15.27 6.13 20.98
N SER A 40 15.94 6.77 21.94
CA SER A 40 15.45 8.00 22.57
C SER A 40 14.04 7.88 23.18
N GLY A 41 13.71 6.71 23.75
CA GLY A 41 12.40 6.43 24.33
C GLY A 41 11.35 5.96 23.32
N GLU A 42 11.59 6.10 22.01
CA GLU A 42 10.68 5.64 20.96
C GLU A 42 11.05 4.23 20.46
N TYR A 43 10.04 3.43 20.16
CA TYR A 43 10.26 2.10 19.57
C TYR A 43 10.78 2.19 18.14
N LYS A 44 11.81 1.40 17.82
CA LYS A 44 12.22 1.21 16.43
C LYS A 44 11.13 0.47 15.66
N LYS A 45 11.11 0.64 14.33
CA LYS A 45 10.17 -0.06 13.42
C LYS A 45 10.13 -1.58 13.62
N ALA A 46 11.28 -2.20 13.94
CA ALA A 46 11.36 -3.64 14.24
C ALA A 46 10.59 -4.02 15.52
N ALA A 47 10.72 -3.21 16.58
CA ALA A 47 9.98 -3.41 17.82
C ALA A 47 8.47 -3.19 17.59
N LEU A 48 8.08 -2.13 16.85
CA LEU A 48 6.68 -1.87 16.51
C LEU A 48 6.05 -3.02 15.69
N LEU A 49 6.78 -3.57 14.71
CA LEU A 49 6.33 -4.74 13.96
C LEU A 49 6.10 -5.95 14.88
N CYS A 50 7.03 -6.21 15.80
CA CYS A 50 6.91 -7.32 16.75
C CYS A 50 5.73 -7.15 17.70
N MET A 51 5.54 -5.95 18.26
CA MET A 51 4.41 -5.66 19.14
C MET A 51 3.09 -5.70 18.37
N GLY A 52 3.02 -5.08 17.19
CA GLY A 52 1.84 -5.17 16.31
C GLY A 52 1.47 -6.62 16.00
N LEU A 53 2.44 -7.48 15.68
CA LEU A 53 2.19 -8.89 15.45
C LEU A 53 1.60 -9.57 16.69
N LYS A 54 2.23 -9.40 17.85
CA LYS A 54 1.76 -10.00 19.12
C LYS A 54 0.34 -9.55 19.43
N GLY A 55 0.07 -8.25 19.40
CA GLY A 55 -1.24 -7.70 19.74
C GLY A 55 -2.33 -8.14 18.77
N ASN A 56 -2.05 -8.15 17.46
CA ASN A 56 -2.99 -8.68 16.46
C ASN A 56 -3.29 -10.18 16.70
N LEU A 57 -2.30 -10.97 17.13
CA LEU A 57 -2.50 -12.37 17.48
C LEU A 57 -3.28 -12.54 18.79
N GLU A 58 -3.08 -11.69 19.79
CA GLU A 58 -3.85 -11.71 21.04
C GLU A 58 -5.31 -11.34 20.80
N LYS A 59 -5.55 -10.35 19.94
CA LYS A 59 -6.90 -9.89 19.56
C LYS A 59 -7.42 -10.56 18.29
N TYR A 60 -6.88 -11.72 17.92
CA TYR A 60 -7.16 -12.37 16.64
C TYR A 60 -8.66 -12.59 16.38
N ASP A 61 -9.44 -12.95 17.40
CA ASP A 61 -10.88 -13.14 17.26
C ASP A 61 -11.65 -11.83 17.06
N ALA A 62 -11.15 -10.71 17.61
CA ALA A 62 -11.72 -9.37 17.44
C ALA A 62 -11.20 -8.64 16.19
N LEU A 63 -10.21 -9.20 15.49
CA LEU A 63 -9.66 -8.67 14.26
C LEU A 63 -10.62 -8.95 13.10
N ASP A 64 -11.53 -8.00 12.87
CA ASP A 64 -12.61 -8.04 11.88
C ASP A 64 -12.48 -6.86 10.90
N ILE A 65 -11.41 -6.86 10.11
CA ILE A 65 -11.02 -5.71 9.26
C ILE A 65 -10.88 -6.09 7.79
N PHE A 66 -11.14 -7.34 7.41
CA PHE A 66 -10.92 -7.85 6.04
C PHE A 66 -12.22 -8.13 5.28
N GLY A 67 -13.36 -7.65 5.76
CA GLY A 67 -14.67 -7.81 5.12
C GLY A 67 -15.00 -9.27 4.78
N LYS A 68 -15.44 -9.53 3.53
CA LYS A 68 -15.69 -10.89 3.03
C LYS A 68 -14.47 -11.82 3.11
N MET A 69 -13.26 -11.25 3.15
CA MET A 69 -12.01 -11.99 3.19
C MET A 69 -11.54 -12.33 4.61
N ASN A 70 -12.32 -12.03 5.65
CA ASN A 70 -11.97 -12.29 7.06
C ASN A 70 -11.69 -13.76 7.38
N TYR A 71 -12.25 -14.71 6.62
CA TYR A 71 -11.88 -16.12 6.75
C TYR A 71 -10.36 -16.35 6.54
N TYR A 72 -9.75 -15.53 5.68
CA TYR A 72 -8.32 -15.56 5.37
C TYR A 72 -7.48 -14.59 6.21
N LYS A 73 -7.97 -14.08 7.35
CA LYS A 73 -7.25 -13.10 8.18
C LYS A 73 -5.82 -13.52 8.58
N CYS A 74 -5.56 -14.80 8.83
CA CYS A 74 -4.21 -15.26 9.12
C CYS A 74 -3.25 -15.13 7.93
N LYS A 75 -3.76 -15.30 6.69
CA LYS A 75 -2.99 -15.08 5.46
C LYS A 75 -2.62 -13.60 5.38
N TYR A 76 -3.56 -12.69 5.59
CA TYR A 76 -3.26 -11.25 5.62
C TYR A 76 -2.25 -10.89 6.70
N LEU A 77 -2.35 -11.46 7.90
CA LEU A 77 -1.38 -11.22 8.96
C LEU A 77 0.03 -11.67 8.54
N SER A 78 0.15 -12.82 7.86
CA SER A 78 1.43 -13.32 7.33
C SER A 78 1.98 -12.44 6.21
N LEU A 79 1.10 -11.99 5.29
CA LEU A 79 1.46 -11.10 4.18
C LEU A 79 1.93 -9.74 4.71
N TRP A 80 1.20 -9.16 5.67
CA TRP A 80 1.53 -7.91 6.35
C TRP A 80 2.86 -8.01 7.08
N ALA A 81 3.07 -9.05 7.90
CA ALA A 81 4.31 -9.21 8.65
C ALA A 81 5.52 -9.30 7.71
N HIS A 82 5.38 -10.01 6.58
CA HIS A 82 6.42 -10.08 5.56
C HIS A 82 6.63 -8.73 4.85
N ASP A 83 5.56 -8.05 4.45
CA ASP A 83 5.64 -6.74 3.80
C ASP A 83 6.41 -5.74 4.67
N ARG A 84 6.05 -5.64 5.96
CA ARG A 84 6.72 -4.74 6.91
C ARG A 84 8.16 -5.14 7.17
N LEU A 85 8.46 -6.43 7.36
CA LEU A 85 9.82 -6.93 7.52
C LEU A 85 10.70 -6.61 6.30
N SER A 86 10.16 -6.79 5.09
CA SER A 86 10.88 -6.54 3.84
C SER A 86 11.31 -5.07 3.68
N LYS A 87 10.51 -4.14 4.20
CA LYS A 87 10.74 -2.68 4.16
C LYS A 87 11.72 -2.18 5.22
N LEU A 88 12.15 -3.01 6.18
CA LEU A 88 13.16 -2.61 7.15
C LEU A 88 14.54 -2.47 6.49
N LYS A 89 15.15 -1.28 6.55
CA LYS A 89 16.51 -1.01 6.04
C LYS A 89 17.58 -1.37 7.10
N ILE A 90 17.57 -2.62 7.58
CA ILE A 90 18.45 -3.10 8.68
C ILE A 90 19.09 -4.45 8.27
N VAL A 91 20.33 -4.69 8.69
CA VAL A 91 21.10 -5.91 8.38
C VAL A 91 20.63 -7.16 9.12
N GLU A 92 19.88 -7.01 10.21
CA GLU A 92 19.45 -8.10 11.12
C GLU A 92 18.04 -8.63 10.84
N LYS A 93 17.59 -8.65 9.58
CA LYS A 93 16.24 -9.14 9.22
C LYS A 93 15.99 -10.59 9.67
N SER A 94 17.02 -11.44 9.64
CA SER A 94 16.92 -12.83 10.13
C SER A 94 16.62 -12.89 11.62
N THR A 95 17.33 -12.11 12.44
CA THR A 95 17.08 -12.01 13.89
C THR A 95 15.67 -11.53 14.18
N ILE A 96 15.22 -10.48 13.49
CA ILE A 96 13.86 -9.96 13.64
C ILE A 96 12.84 -11.04 13.27
N MET A 97 13.04 -11.71 12.14
CA MET A 97 12.18 -12.81 11.71
C MET A 97 12.12 -13.95 12.72
N SER A 98 13.25 -14.36 13.30
CA SER A 98 13.30 -15.36 14.36
C SER A 98 12.50 -14.92 15.59
N THR A 99 12.61 -13.67 16.01
CA THR A 99 11.81 -13.11 17.11
C THR A 99 10.32 -13.13 16.77
N LEU A 100 9.93 -12.70 15.57
CA LEU A 100 8.53 -12.73 15.12
C LEU A 100 7.96 -14.15 15.11
N LEU A 101 8.72 -15.14 14.62
CA LEU A 101 8.32 -16.55 14.64
C LEU A 101 8.16 -17.08 16.06
N GLY A 102 9.03 -16.68 17.00
CA GLY A 102 8.92 -17.04 18.41
C GLY A 102 7.63 -16.49 19.04
N ILE A 103 7.37 -15.19 18.86
CA ILE A 103 6.12 -14.55 19.31
C ILE A 103 4.89 -15.25 18.73
N TRP A 104 4.94 -15.59 17.43
CA TRP A 104 3.85 -16.26 16.76
C TRP A 104 3.61 -17.67 17.32
N GLY A 105 4.68 -18.43 17.56
CA GLY A 105 4.63 -19.78 18.14
C GLY A 105 4.12 -19.80 19.57
N ASP A 106 4.43 -18.76 20.36
CA ASP A 106 3.97 -18.61 21.74
C ASP A 106 2.50 -18.17 21.84
N SER A 107 1.87 -17.76 20.72
CA SER A 107 0.50 -17.27 20.71
C SER A 107 -0.53 -18.35 21.10
N THR A 108 -1.48 -17.98 21.96
CA THR A 108 -2.66 -18.81 22.28
C THR A 108 -3.53 -19.09 21.04
N ASN A 109 -3.45 -18.23 20.02
CA ASN A 109 -4.15 -18.37 18.74
C ASN A 109 -3.33 -19.12 17.68
N PHE A 110 -2.17 -19.69 17.99
CA PHE A 110 -1.30 -20.40 17.03
C PHE A 110 -2.05 -21.50 16.25
N LYS A 111 -2.97 -22.24 16.89
CA LYS A 111 -3.77 -23.26 16.22
C LYS A 111 -4.73 -22.69 15.16
N LYS A 112 -5.25 -21.48 15.39
CA LYS A 112 -6.14 -20.78 14.45
C LYS A 112 -5.35 -20.00 13.38
N CYS A 113 -4.18 -19.51 13.75
CA CYS A 113 -3.30 -18.76 12.89
C CYS A 113 -1.84 -19.15 13.14
N ASN A 114 -1.38 -20.15 12.40
CA ASN A 114 0.01 -20.58 12.47
C ASN A 114 0.87 -19.74 11.52
N SER A 115 2.17 -19.72 11.78
CA SER A 115 3.13 -18.90 11.06
C SER A 115 3.67 -19.55 9.77
N SER A 116 3.14 -20.68 9.30
CA SER A 116 3.80 -21.48 8.24
C SER A 116 4.01 -20.73 6.92
N ASP A 117 3.14 -19.77 6.61
CA ASP A 117 3.24 -18.98 5.38
C ASP A 117 4.33 -17.91 5.45
N PHE A 118 4.45 -17.24 6.59
CA PHE A 118 5.38 -16.14 6.82
C PHE A 118 6.84 -16.44 6.41
N PRO A 119 7.48 -17.55 6.85
CA PRO A 119 8.85 -17.86 6.45
C PRO A 119 8.97 -18.25 5.00
N ALA A 120 7.89 -18.77 4.40
CA ALA A 120 7.90 -19.21 3.03
C ALA A 120 8.04 -18.03 2.05
N TYR A 121 7.70 -16.81 2.45
CA TYR A 121 7.75 -15.60 1.62
C TYR A 121 9.15 -15.02 1.42
N VAL A 122 10.11 -15.30 2.30
CA VAL A 122 11.46 -14.68 2.28
C VAL A 122 12.26 -14.94 1.00
N HIS A 123 11.96 -16.02 0.28
CA HIS A 123 12.69 -16.43 -0.92
C HIS A 123 11.77 -16.74 -2.10
N ASN A 124 10.53 -16.27 -2.10
CA ASN A 124 9.58 -16.69 -3.12
C ASN A 124 9.01 -15.50 -3.92
N ALA A 125 9.37 -15.42 -5.20
CA ALA A 125 8.77 -14.47 -6.13
C ALA A 125 7.23 -14.67 -6.28
N ASP A 126 6.73 -15.88 -6.02
CA ASP A 126 5.31 -16.20 -6.00
C ASP A 126 4.55 -15.47 -4.87
N TYR A 127 5.24 -15.02 -3.81
CA TYR A 127 4.66 -14.15 -2.78
C TYR A 127 4.08 -12.87 -3.38
N ILE A 128 4.76 -12.26 -4.36
CA ILE A 128 4.32 -10.99 -4.95
C ILE A 128 2.96 -11.21 -5.66
N LYS A 129 2.83 -12.32 -6.39
CA LYS A 129 1.58 -12.71 -7.04
C LYS A 129 0.50 -13.03 -6.01
N GLU A 130 0.83 -13.83 -4.99
CA GLU A 130 -0.10 -14.17 -3.90
C GLU A 130 -0.63 -12.92 -3.17
N LYS A 131 0.27 -12.01 -2.80
CA LYS A 131 -0.09 -10.73 -2.16
C LYS A 131 -0.99 -9.90 -3.08
N SER A 132 -0.59 -9.75 -4.36
CA SER A 132 -1.37 -8.98 -5.34
C SER A 132 -2.79 -9.53 -5.51
N LEU A 133 -2.97 -10.85 -5.54
CA LEU A 133 -4.28 -11.47 -5.63
C LEU A 133 -5.13 -11.22 -4.38
N TYR A 134 -4.56 -11.45 -3.19
CA TYR A 134 -5.27 -11.23 -1.93
C TYR A 134 -5.64 -9.76 -1.72
N ASP A 135 -4.73 -8.83 -1.99
CA ASP A 135 -5.00 -7.40 -1.87
C ASP A 135 -6.09 -6.96 -2.86
N TYR A 136 -6.05 -7.45 -4.11
CA TYR A 136 -7.10 -7.13 -5.09
C TYR A 136 -8.47 -7.67 -4.66
N ALA A 137 -8.53 -8.91 -4.17
CA ALA A 137 -9.77 -9.49 -3.64
C ALA A 137 -10.31 -8.73 -2.41
N LEU A 138 -9.42 -8.22 -1.56
CA LEU A 138 -9.77 -7.38 -0.42
C LEU A 138 -10.26 -5.98 -0.85
N ASN A 139 -9.66 -5.42 -1.91
CA ASN A 139 -10.04 -4.12 -2.44
C ASN A 139 -11.34 -4.15 -3.26
N TYR A 140 -11.77 -5.32 -3.72
CA TYR A 140 -12.80 -5.46 -4.74
C TYR A 140 -14.12 -4.76 -4.38
N GLU A 141 -14.65 -4.93 -3.16
CA GLU A 141 -15.94 -4.31 -2.80
C GLU A 141 -15.86 -2.77 -2.81
N ASP A 142 -14.78 -2.20 -2.26
CA ASP A 142 -14.56 -0.76 -2.27
C ASP A 142 -14.36 -0.23 -3.70
N LEU A 143 -13.64 -0.97 -4.54
CA LEU A 143 -13.41 -0.61 -5.93
C LEU A 143 -14.67 -0.74 -6.78
N GLU A 144 -15.46 -1.78 -6.60
CA GLU A 144 -16.73 -1.99 -7.29
C GLU A 144 -17.70 -0.85 -6.99
N ASN A 145 -17.79 -0.44 -5.72
CA ASN A 145 -18.60 0.71 -5.30
C ASN A 145 -18.12 2.04 -5.91
N ARG A 146 -16.81 2.22 -6.06
CA ARG A 146 -16.21 3.39 -6.73
C ARG A 146 -16.51 3.36 -8.23
N CYS A 147 -16.29 2.23 -8.89
CA CYS A 147 -16.48 2.07 -10.34
C CYS A 147 -17.95 2.13 -10.76
N LYS A 148 -18.89 1.60 -9.96
CA LYS A 148 -20.35 1.78 -10.15
C LYS A 148 -20.75 3.25 -10.19
N LYS A 149 -20.00 4.13 -9.50
CA LYS A 149 -20.22 5.58 -9.49
C LYS A 149 -19.44 6.31 -10.59
N CYS A 150 -18.69 5.61 -11.47
CA CYS A 150 -17.87 6.27 -12.50
C CYS A 150 -18.67 6.96 -13.61
N ASP A 151 -19.99 6.75 -13.68
CA ASP A 151 -20.89 7.58 -14.50
C ASP A 151 -21.01 9.02 -13.94
N VAL A 152 -20.74 9.23 -12.65
CA VAL A 152 -20.83 10.52 -11.94
C VAL A 152 -19.45 11.09 -11.59
N ILE A 153 -18.54 10.24 -11.07
CA ILE A 153 -17.19 10.64 -10.66
C ILE A 153 -16.19 9.82 -11.47
N PRO A 154 -15.46 10.42 -12.43
CA PRO A 154 -14.53 9.66 -13.26
C PRO A 154 -13.48 8.96 -12.39
N CYS A 155 -13.10 7.77 -12.82
CA CYS A 155 -12.00 7.03 -12.26
C CYS A 155 -10.68 7.76 -12.63
N THR A 156 -9.70 7.83 -11.73
CA THR A 156 -8.37 8.37 -12.08
C THR A 156 -7.62 7.36 -12.95
N ARG A 157 -6.66 7.81 -13.76
CA ARG A 157 -5.85 6.89 -14.57
C ARG A 157 -5.08 5.89 -13.71
N GLU A 158 -4.52 6.32 -12.59
CA GLU A 158 -3.79 5.42 -11.67
C GLU A 158 -4.69 4.32 -11.10
N LEU A 159 -5.96 4.62 -10.82
CA LEU A 159 -6.92 3.62 -10.35
C LEU A 159 -7.26 2.61 -11.45
N ALA A 160 -7.46 3.09 -12.67
CA ALA A 160 -7.72 2.25 -13.84
C ALA A 160 -6.52 1.35 -14.17
N GLU A 161 -5.30 1.89 -14.07
CA GLU A 161 -4.05 1.15 -14.21
C GLU A 161 -3.92 0.06 -13.13
N TYR A 162 -4.20 0.39 -11.87
CA TYR A 162 -4.21 -0.57 -10.77
C TYR A 162 -5.18 -1.74 -11.01
N ILE A 163 -6.41 -1.46 -11.44
CA ILE A 163 -7.42 -2.50 -11.76
C ILE A 163 -6.92 -3.37 -12.93
N THR A 164 -6.44 -2.74 -13.99
CA THR A 164 -5.94 -3.43 -15.19
C THR A 164 -4.79 -4.37 -14.88
N GLU A 165 -3.78 -3.90 -14.15
CA GLU A 165 -2.63 -4.74 -13.79
C GLU A 165 -3.02 -5.84 -12.79
N SER A 166 -3.96 -5.58 -11.87
CA SER A 166 -4.48 -6.60 -10.96
C SER A 166 -5.19 -7.73 -11.71
N GLN A 167 -6.02 -7.40 -12.70
CA GLN A 167 -6.69 -8.38 -13.57
C GLN A 167 -5.71 -9.16 -14.45
N LYS A 168 -4.63 -8.52 -14.91
CA LYS A 168 -3.55 -9.17 -15.65
C LYS A 168 -2.81 -10.20 -14.79
N VAL A 169 -2.49 -9.87 -13.54
CA VAL A 169 -1.92 -10.83 -12.58
C VAL A 169 -2.88 -12.00 -12.35
N TYR A 170 -4.18 -11.73 -12.16
CA TYR A 170 -5.20 -12.76 -12.03
C TYR A 170 -5.21 -13.72 -13.23
N ASN A 171 -5.28 -13.17 -14.45
CA ASN A 171 -5.29 -13.97 -15.68
C ASN A 171 -3.99 -14.75 -15.90
N GLN A 172 -2.84 -14.15 -15.56
CA GLN A 172 -1.55 -14.81 -15.63
C GLN A 172 -1.53 -16.03 -14.71
N VAL A 173 -1.86 -15.85 -13.41
CA VAL A 173 -1.90 -16.96 -12.45
C VAL A 173 -2.88 -18.02 -12.92
N LYS A 174 -4.08 -17.64 -13.34
CA LYS A 174 -5.08 -18.57 -13.86
C LYS A 174 -4.57 -19.41 -15.02
N SER A 175 -3.83 -18.82 -15.96
CA SER A 175 -3.20 -19.55 -17.07
C SER A 175 -2.11 -20.50 -16.58
N GLU A 176 -1.21 -20.03 -15.71
CA GLU A 176 -0.14 -20.82 -15.12
C GLU A 176 -0.69 -22.04 -14.37
N CYS A 177 -1.78 -21.87 -13.61
CA CYS A 177 -2.43 -22.93 -12.86
C CYS A 177 -3.15 -23.97 -13.72
N LYS A 178 -3.60 -23.62 -14.94
CA LYS A 178 -4.15 -24.59 -15.91
C LYS A 178 -3.05 -25.42 -16.57
N SER A 179 -1.90 -24.81 -16.84
CA SER A 179 -0.74 -25.45 -17.48
C SER A 179 0.09 -26.32 -16.53
N ALA A 180 -0.15 -26.22 -15.23
CA ALA A 180 0.55 -26.98 -14.20
C ALA A 180 0.06 -28.43 -14.12
N GLU A 181 0.36 -29.24 -15.14
CA GLU A 181 0.29 -30.71 -15.08
C GLU A 181 1.40 -31.33 -14.20
N ASN A 182 2.37 -30.52 -13.74
CA ASN A 182 3.56 -30.97 -13.02
C ASN A 182 3.54 -30.57 -11.54
N ASN A 183 3.21 -31.54 -10.66
CA ASN A 183 3.63 -31.81 -9.26
C ASN A 183 4.00 -30.69 -8.24
N TYR A 184 3.98 -29.41 -8.58
CA TYR A 184 4.21 -28.28 -7.69
C TYR A 184 3.06 -27.29 -7.81
N VAL A 185 2.15 -27.33 -6.84
CA VAL A 185 1.08 -26.33 -6.75
C VAL A 185 1.70 -25.03 -6.28
N GLN A 186 1.83 -24.06 -7.18
CA GLN A 186 2.23 -22.69 -6.83
C GLN A 186 1.28 -22.12 -5.77
N ARG A 187 1.79 -21.34 -4.82
CA ARG A 187 0.93 -20.76 -3.78
C ARG A 187 -0.10 -19.82 -4.37
N SER A 188 0.28 -19.08 -5.41
CA SER A 188 -0.65 -18.25 -6.18
C SER A 188 -1.84 -19.05 -6.75
N CYS A 189 -1.67 -20.34 -7.10
CA CYS A 189 -2.80 -21.20 -7.51
C CYS A 189 -3.73 -21.56 -6.35
N THR A 190 -3.17 -21.83 -5.17
CA THR A 190 -3.99 -22.05 -3.96
C THR A 190 -4.74 -20.77 -3.59
N THR A 191 -4.09 -19.62 -3.69
CA THR A 191 -4.70 -18.31 -3.46
C THR A 191 -5.81 -18.01 -4.44
N LEU A 192 -5.61 -18.27 -5.74
CA LEU A 192 -6.65 -18.12 -6.74
C LEU A 192 -7.89 -18.95 -6.40
N LYS A 193 -7.71 -20.25 -6.07
CA LYS A 193 -8.82 -21.13 -5.65
C LYS A 193 -9.56 -20.60 -4.42
N ASN A 194 -8.82 -20.11 -3.43
CA ASN A 194 -9.39 -19.52 -2.22
C ASN A 194 -10.24 -18.28 -2.54
N ILE A 195 -9.76 -17.43 -3.43
CA ILE A 195 -10.46 -16.22 -3.86
C ILE A 195 -11.72 -16.58 -4.66
N GLU A 196 -11.64 -17.58 -5.56
CA GLU A 196 -12.78 -18.04 -6.37
C GLU A 196 -13.92 -18.64 -5.54
N ILE A 197 -13.66 -19.07 -4.30
CA ILE A 197 -14.73 -19.46 -3.35
C ILE A 197 -15.53 -18.25 -2.89
N ILE A 198 -14.88 -17.09 -2.71
CA ILE A 198 -15.52 -15.85 -2.24
C ILE A 198 -16.13 -15.07 -3.40
N TYR A 199 -15.41 -15.00 -4.53
CA TYR A 199 -15.76 -14.28 -5.75
C TYR A 199 -15.80 -15.25 -6.93
N PRO A 200 -16.89 -16.02 -7.08
CA PRO A 200 -17.00 -17.05 -8.10
C PRO A 200 -17.21 -16.45 -9.50
N ASN A 201 -17.16 -17.31 -10.53
CA ASN A 201 -17.47 -16.95 -11.92
C ASN A 201 -16.66 -15.77 -12.46
N GLU A 202 -15.39 -15.67 -12.03
CA GLU A 202 -14.46 -14.65 -12.50
C GLU A 202 -14.95 -13.22 -12.19
N GLU A 203 -15.72 -13.05 -11.12
CA GLU A 203 -16.30 -11.77 -10.73
C GLU A 203 -15.26 -10.64 -10.65
N LEU A 204 -14.06 -10.95 -10.14
CA LEU A 204 -12.95 -10.00 -10.05
C LEU A 204 -12.47 -9.44 -11.41
N LEU A 205 -12.78 -10.10 -12.52
CA LEU A 205 -12.46 -9.63 -13.88
C LEU A 205 -13.51 -8.69 -14.47
N ASN A 206 -14.69 -8.57 -13.85
CA ASN A 206 -15.79 -7.75 -14.37
C ASN A 206 -15.67 -6.26 -14.00
N LEU A 207 -14.68 -5.90 -13.18
CA LEU A 207 -14.49 -4.53 -12.73
C LEU A 207 -13.93 -3.67 -13.87
N GLU A 208 -14.63 -2.61 -14.25
CA GLU A 208 -14.20 -1.70 -15.31
C GLU A 208 -14.44 -0.23 -14.94
N CYS A 209 -13.47 0.61 -15.25
CA CYS A 209 -13.58 2.07 -15.16
C CYS A 209 -14.23 2.63 -16.44
N LYS A 210 -15.53 2.90 -16.42
CA LYS A 210 -16.26 3.40 -17.61
C LYS A 210 -15.80 4.77 -18.13
N ARG A 211 -15.40 5.66 -17.23
CA ARG A 211 -14.91 7.02 -17.52
C ARG A 211 -13.62 7.24 -16.76
N ILE A 212 -12.56 7.63 -17.48
CA ILE A 212 -11.24 7.89 -16.91
C ILE A 212 -10.87 9.34 -17.19
N GLU A 213 -10.57 10.11 -16.14
CA GLU A 213 -10.10 11.50 -16.26
C GLU A 213 -8.99 11.76 -15.25
N ASP A 214 -7.92 12.40 -15.72
CA ASP A 214 -6.84 12.91 -14.88
C ASP A 214 -6.99 14.42 -14.82
N ASP A 215 -7.74 14.92 -13.84
CA ASP A 215 -7.98 16.35 -13.78
C ASP A 215 -7.79 16.92 -12.36
N LEU A 216 -6.51 17.12 -12.02
CA LEU A 216 -6.11 18.17 -11.06
C LEU A 216 -6.20 19.57 -11.72
N SER A 217 -6.39 19.67 -13.05
CA SER A 217 -6.49 20.94 -13.78
C SER A 217 -7.90 21.53 -13.83
N SER A 218 -8.98 20.74 -13.85
CA SER A 218 -10.35 21.31 -13.89
C SER A 218 -10.80 21.95 -12.59
N LEU A 219 -10.14 21.70 -11.46
CA LEU A 219 -10.39 22.42 -10.20
C LEU A 219 -9.68 23.78 -10.11
N ARG A 220 -8.78 24.12 -11.04
CA ARG A 220 -8.07 25.42 -11.08
C ARG A 220 -8.62 26.39 -12.13
N GLY A 221 -9.69 26.03 -12.85
CA GLY A 221 -10.26 26.81 -13.94
C GLY A 221 -11.56 27.57 -13.64
N GLN A 222 -11.87 27.85 -12.37
CA GLN A 222 -12.95 28.76 -11.99
C GLN A 222 -12.45 29.83 -11.02
N ASP A 223 -11.39 30.52 -11.41
CA ASP A 223 -11.08 31.87 -10.92
C ASP A 223 -10.23 32.55 -11.99
N ASP A 224 -10.89 32.99 -13.07
CA ASP A 224 -10.34 34.04 -13.92
C ASP A 224 -11.48 34.97 -14.29
N GLY A 225 -11.45 36.14 -13.65
CA GLY A 225 -12.43 37.20 -13.82
C GLY A 225 -12.24 37.98 -15.12
N GLY A 226 -13.22 38.84 -15.37
CA GLY A 226 -13.01 40.07 -16.10
C GLY A 226 -13.57 40.09 -17.52
N HIS A 227 -14.86 40.40 -17.64
CA HIS A 227 -15.29 41.32 -18.70
C HIS A 227 -16.15 42.42 -18.08
N GLY A 228 -15.67 43.65 -18.32
CA GLY A 228 -16.13 44.85 -17.67
C GLY A 228 -17.42 45.38 -18.26
N SER A 229 -18.11 46.17 -17.45
CA SER A 229 -19.00 47.22 -17.94
C SER A 229 -18.86 48.38 -16.96
N GLN A 230 -18.27 49.42 -17.51
CA GLN A 230 -18.02 50.73 -16.94
C GLN A 230 -19.35 51.47 -16.86
N GLU A 231 -19.79 51.85 -15.66
CA GLU A 231 -20.60 53.06 -15.51
C GLU A 231 -20.46 53.66 -14.10
N ASP A 232 -20.21 54.96 -14.16
CA ASP A 232 -19.84 55.98 -13.19
C ASP A 232 -20.85 56.18 -12.05
N PHE A 233 -20.41 56.51 -10.82
CA PHE A 233 -21.03 57.53 -9.95
C PHE A 233 -20.19 57.80 -8.67
N ARG A 234 -19.45 58.92 -8.71
CA ARG A 234 -19.20 59.96 -7.69
C ARG A 234 -19.00 59.66 -6.17
N GLU A 235 -17.80 60.05 -5.73
CA GLU A 235 -17.39 60.84 -4.53
C GLU A 235 -18.12 60.69 -3.18
N THR A 236 -17.34 60.38 -2.12
CA THR A 236 -17.12 61.25 -0.94
C THR A 236 -15.87 60.83 -0.16
N SER A 237 -15.01 61.80 0.13
CA SER A 237 -13.74 61.74 0.87
C SER A 237 -13.90 61.60 2.40
N ALA A 238 -12.91 61.00 3.09
CA ALA A 238 -12.01 61.69 4.05
C ALA A 238 -11.25 60.75 5.04
N SER A 239 -9.92 60.98 5.14
CA SER A 239 -9.02 60.86 6.32
C SER A 239 -8.63 59.44 6.83
N GLY A 240 -7.37 59.05 7.07
CA GLY A 240 -6.02 59.62 6.95
C GLY A 240 -4.94 58.74 7.65
N LEU A 241 -3.82 58.46 6.95
CA LEU A 241 -2.38 58.25 7.36
C LEU A 241 -1.95 57.29 8.54
N PRO A 242 -0.68 56.81 8.61
CA PRO A 242 0.07 55.95 7.66
C PRO A 242 1.02 54.89 8.32
N ALA A 243 1.78 54.19 7.45
CA ALA A 243 3.10 53.56 7.62
C ALA A 243 3.18 52.09 8.07
N GLN A 244 3.73 51.21 7.22
CA GLN A 244 5.18 50.99 7.12
C GLN A 244 5.52 50.10 5.90
N GLU A 245 6.43 50.58 5.05
CA GLU A 245 7.08 49.83 3.97
C GLU A 245 8.22 48.97 4.55
N VAL A 246 8.43 47.74 4.06
CA VAL A 246 9.78 47.25 3.69
C VAL A 246 9.66 46.27 2.52
N ALA A 247 10.51 46.54 1.52
CA ALA A 247 10.75 45.85 0.26
C ALA A 247 10.85 44.31 0.29
N TYR A 248 10.24 43.68 -0.72
CA TYR A 248 10.52 42.30 -1.14
C TYR A 248 11.61 42.34 -2.23
N SER A 249 12.75 41.70 -1.97
CA SER A 249 13.87 41.60 -2.90
C SER A 249 13.75 40.32 -3.70
N ASP A 250 13.50 40.47 -5.00
CA ASP A 250 13.49 39.41 -6.00
C ASP A 250 14.91 39.16 -6.54
N SER A 251 15.40 37.92 -6.49
CA SER A 251 16.46 37.37 -7.37
C SER A 251 17.04 36.08 -6.80
N GLN A 252 16.67 34.92 -7.35
CA GLN A 252 17.61 33.82 -7.56
C GLN A 252 17.33 33.12 -8.90
N LYS A 253 18.24 33.34 -9.85
CA LYS A 253 18.34 32.58 -11.11
C LYS A 253 18.65 31.12 -10.80
N ALA A 254 17.80 30.21 -11.25
CA ALA A 254 18.07 28.78 -11.25
C ALA A 254 19.14 28.46 -12.30
N ILE A 255 20.30 27.97 -11.86
CA ILE A 255 21.37 27.43 -12.70
C ILE A 255 21.05 25.94 -12.90
N GLY A 256 20.72 25.55 -14.12
CA GLY A 256 20.57 24.17 -14.52
C GLY A 256 21.93 23.51 -14.74
N THR A 257 22.24 22.47 -13.96
CA THR A 257 23.40 21.61 -14.19
C THR A 257 22.93 20.26 -14.73
N VAL A 258 23.30 20.00 -15.99
CA VAL A 258 23.13 18.72 -16.68
C VAL A 258 24.22 17.75 -16.19
N VAL A 259 23.81 16.58 -15.69
CA VAL A 259 24.72 15.50 -15.27
C VAL A 259 24.98 14.58 -16.47
N PRO A 260 26.24 14.30 -16.86
CA PRO A 260 26.53 13.36 -17.93
C PRO A 260 26.42 11.91 -17.45
N ILE A 261 25.66 11.10 -18.19
CA ILE A 261 25.55 9.65 -18.03
C ILE A 261 26.87 9.02 -18.52
N LEU A 262 27.69 8.55 -17.59
CA LEU A 262 28.82 7.67 -17.89
C LEU A 262 28.32 6.23 -17.97
N GLY A 263 28.46 5.65 -19.16
CA GLY A 263 28.17 4.26 -19.43
C GLY A 263 29.32 3.32 -19.08
N VAL A 264 28.94 2.03 -19.17
CA VAL A 264 29.77 0.82 -19.30
C VAL A 264 30.27 0.23 -17.98
N LEU A 265 29.83 -1.02 -17.71
CA LEU A 265 30.68 -2.21 -17.73
C LEU A 265 29.82 -3.49 -17.71
N SER A 266 29.79 -4.15 -18.86
CA SER A 266 29.25 -5.51 -19.03
C SER A 266 30.16 -6.50 -18.30
N ILE A 267 29.63 -7.20 -17.29
CA ILE A 267 30.33 -8.33 -16.67
C ILE A 267 30.01 -9.57 -17.48
N GLY A 268 31.01 -10.09 -18.18
CA GLY A 268 30.95 -11.35 -18.90
C GLY A 268 30.79 -12.55 -17.95
N PHE A 269 29.95 -13.49 -18.36
CA PHE A 269 29.76 -14.78 -17.71
C PHE A 269 31.05 -15.61 -17.79
N ILE A 270 31.59 -16.01 -16.64
CA ILE A 270 32.56 -17.10 -16.55
C ILE A 270 31.78 -18.39 -16.27
N LEU A 271 31.66 -19.23 -17.30
CA LEU A 271 31.33 -20.64 -17.17
C LEU A 271 32.56 -21.38 -16.64
N HIS A 272 32.43 -22.06 -15.51
CA HIS A 272 33.37 -23.11 -15.12
C HIS A 272 32.72 -24.49 -15.24
N LYS A 273 33.54 -25.37 -15.81
CA LYS A 273 33.34 -26.75 -16.23
C LYS A 273 33.04 -27.71 -15.08
#